data_AF-A0A8W8IFE5-F1
#
_entry.id   AF-A0A8W8IFE5-F1
#
_cell.length_a   1.000
_cell.length_b   1.000
_cell.length_c   1.000
_cell.angle_alpha   90.00
_cell.angle_beta   90.00
_cell.angle_gamma   90.00
#
_symmetry.space_group_name_H-M   'P 1'
#
loop_
_entity.id
_entity.type
_entity.pdbx_description
1 polymer ?
#
loop_
_entity_poly.entity_id
_entity_poly.type
_entity_poly.pdbx_seq_one_letter_code
_entity_poly.pdbx_strand_id
1 'polypeptide(L)'
;LGQALELRYASTVQNSTSVYNNVRLLKKIVDVCGPVFHNYGFNMNLGLYPKSVYVSMDEDQFLFWSSSESLIPQGFTEQEFDLYLEARREAALQSRIVDPDDLKEACFEPAVPQRQHIRYKYKEPKAILRKRRRRRQTADACVPSDSTDFCTSTLKHRQAVVDELWTLMSKNKHIYHEPESEVEDALKGCLLACGTCLEGAIYEKKLEHCSNLIHWMPFDLMNDQKDMTNFFARDNLDTFALACEGSGHCLLRAPIFSILAPSVKLRYRPDPARSVIEDLYSSEENPSPMLSLLEELYAIHAIGVTKFWVKDEKEISSMKLALQAALMYNPDVTEVHIYVTQSNSKSPVQGEVEKFVKEFAQGGCPTYTREILSPFRIMDPPHSVRKRSALLLGKGSEEMMRKSLSREIDEFSREAP
;
A
#
# COMPACT_ATOMS: atom_id res chain seq x y z
N LEU A 1 -28.48 -39.86 -8.96
CA LEU A 1 -29.10 -38.73 -8.21
C LEU A 1 -28.02 -38.18 -7.30
N GLY A 2 -27.47 -37.01 -7.63
CA GLY A 2 -26.43 -36.37 -6.82
C GLY A 2 -26.98 -35.86 -5.49
N GLN A 3 -26.11 -35.74 -4.48
CA GLN A 3 -26.43 -35.09 -3.21
C GLN A 3 -26.21 -33.59 -3.36
N ALA A 4 -27.18 -32.78 -2.94
CA ALA A 4 -27.10 -31.32 -2.95
C ALA A 4 -27.63 -30.76 -1.63
N LEU A 5 -27.02 -29.68 -1.16
CA LEU A 5 -27.44 -28.91 -0.01
C LEU A 5 -28.20 -27.67 -0.48
N GLU A 6 -29.41 -27.47 0.05
CA GLU A 6 -30.16 -26.23 -0.15
C GLU A 6 -29.84 -25.23 0.97
N LEU A 7 -29.36 -24.04 0.60
CA LEU A 7 -29.11 -22.93 1.51
C LEU A 7 -30.10 -21.80 1.23
N ARG A 8 -30.67 -21.24 2.30
CA ARG A 8 -31.62 -20.13 2.25
C ARG A 8 -31.51 -19.28 3.51
N TYR A 9 -31.87 -18.01 3.41
CA TYR A 9 -32.06 -17.18 4.59
C TYR A 9 -33.20 -17.71 5.45
N ALA A 10 -33.10 -17.53 6.77
CA ALA A 10 -34.18 -17.87 7.68
C ALA A 10 -35.45 -17.10 7.31
N SER A 11 -36.61 -17.75 7.39
CA SER A 11 -37.92 -17.17 7.02
C SER A 11 -38.30 -15.94 7.85
N THR A 12 -37.66 -15.74 9.00
CA THR A 12 -37.81 -14.58 9.89
C THR A 12 -37.06 -13.34 9.40
N VAL A 13 -36.11 -13.50 8.48
CA VAL A 13 -35.42 -12.39 7.81
C VAL A 13 -36.29 -12.00 6.62
N GLN A 14 -37.03 -10.89 6.73
CA GLN A 14 -37.68 -10.32 5.55
C GLN A 14 -36.58 -10.05 4.51
N ASN A 15 -36.76 -10.57 3.29
CA ASN A 15 -35.99 -10.24 2.10
C ASN A 15 -36.14 -8.73 1.82
N SER A 16 -35.50 -7.91 2.65
CA SER A 16 -35.32 -6.49 2.38
C SER A 16 -34.22 -6.40 1.33
N THR A 17 -34.59 -5.82 0.20
CA THR A 17 -34.01 -6.05 -1.14
C THR A 17 -32.55 -5.62 -1.30
N SER A 18 -31.91 -5.00 -0.31
CA SER A 18 -30.50 -4.57 -0.40
C SER A 18 -29.53 -5.38 0.44
N VAL A 19 -29.95 -6.02 1.54
CA VAL A 19 -29.01 -6.61 2.51
C VAL A 19 -28.98 -8.14 2.43
N TYR A 20 -30.13 -8.77 2.24
CA TYR A 20 -30.30 -10.23 2.21
C TYR A 20 -30.89 -10.64 0.87
N ASN A 21 -30.02 -10.95 -0.10
CA ASN A 21 -30.41 -11.43 -1.41
C ASN A 21 -29.60 -12.69 -1.78
N ASN A 22 -30.14 -13.52 -2.67
CA ASN A 22 -29.54 -14.82 -2.96
C ASN A 22 -28.20 -14.70 -3.70
N VAL A 23 -27.95 -13.61 -4.42
CA VAL A 23 -26.65 -13.32 -5.04
C VAL A 23 -25.57 -13.13 -3.97
N ARG A 24 -25.88 -12.41 -2.89
CA ARG A 24 -24.98 -12.23 -1.75
C ARG A 24 -24.76 -13.55 -1.01
N LEU A 25 -25.80 -14.35 -0.82
CA LEU A 25 -25.68 -15.69 -0.23
C LEU A 25 -24.76 -16.58 -1.08
N LEU A 26 -24.96 -16.59 -2.39
CA LEU A 26 -24.16 -17.32 -3.36
C LEU A 26 -22.68 -16.93 -3.29
N LYS A 27 -22.38 -15.62 -3.30
CA LYS A 27 -21.01 -15.10 -3.11
C LYS A 27 -20.39 -15.61 -1.80
N LYS A 28 -21.12 -15.51 -0.68
CA LYS A 28 -20.62 -15.96 0.63
C LYS A 28 -20.38 -17.48 0.68
N ILE A 29 -21.21 -18.27 0.00
CA ILE A 29 -21.01 -19.71 -0.15
C ILE A 29 -19.71 -19.99 -0.89
N VAL A 30 -19.46 -19.31 -2.02
CA VAL A 30 -18.19 -19.44 -2.76
C VAL A 30 -17.00 -19.10 -1.87
N ASP A 31 -17.08 -17.98 -1.15
CA ASP A 31 -15.98 -17.49 -0.31
C ASP A 31 -15.62 -18.45 0.82
N VAL A 32 -16.63 -19.01 1.50
CA VAL A 32 -16.45 -19.83 2.71
C VAL A 32 -16.28 -21.30 2.36
N CYS A 33 -17.10 -21.83 1.46
CA CYS A 33 -17.13 -23.25 1.15
C CYS A 33 -16.18 -23.61 0.01
N GLY A 34 -15.85 -22.70 -0.92
CA GLY A 34 -14.92 -22.96 -2.02
C GLY A 34 -13.59 -23.54 -1.54
N PRO A 35 -12.90 -22.92 -0.56
CA PRO A 35 -11.67 -23.48 0.02
C PRO A 35 -11.85 -24.83 0.69
N VAL A 36 -13.00 -25.06 1.35
CA VAL A 36 -13.29 -26.34 2.00
C VAL A 36 -13.40 -27.45 0.94
N PHE A 37 -14.18 -27.23 -0.12
CA PHE A 37 -14.35 -28.21 -1.19
C PHE A 37 -13.01 -28.54 -1.87
N HIS A 38 -12.22 -27.52 -2.21
CA HIS A 38 -10.89 -27.70 -2.81
C HIS A 38 -9.95 -28.54 -1.93
N ASN A 39 -9.92 -28.28 -0.62
CA ASN A 39 -9.08 -29.03 0.32
C ASN A 39 -9.46 -30.52 0.41
N TYR A 40 -10.70 -30.87 0.10
CA TYR A 40 -11.16 -32.27 0.03
C TYR A 40 -11.08 -32.86 -1.39
N GLY A 41 -10.54 -32.13 -2.37
CA GLY A 41 -10.36 -32.61 -3.74
C GLY A 41 -11.63 -32.56 -4.60
N PHE A 42 -12.62 -31.74 -4.22
CA PHE A 42 -13.88 -31.60 -4.95
C PHE A 42 -14.08 -30.17 -5.47
N ASN A 43 -14.83 -30.07 -6.56
CA ASN A 43 -15.41 -28.83 -7.04
C ASN A 43 -16.81 -28.62 -6.43
N MET A 44 -17.20 -27.35 -6.33
CA MET A 44 -18.56 -26.98 -5.96
C MET A 44 -19.34 -26.56 -7.20
N ASN A 45 -20.59 -26.99 -7.25
CA ASN A 45 -21.57 -26.64 -8.28
C ASN A 45 -22.70 -25.85 -7.62
N LEU A 46 -23.15 -24.77 -8.28
CA LEU A 46 -24.03 -23.77 -7.67
C LEU A 46 -25.26 -23.50 -8.53
N GLY A 47 -26.44 -23.76 -7.95
CA GLY A 47 -27.73 -23.46 -8.58
C GLY A 47 -28.43 -22.29 -7.91
N LEU A 48 -28.72 -21.23 -8.65
CA LEU A 48 -29.44 -20.05 -8.14
C LEU A 48 -30.96 -20.13 -8.39
N TYR A 49 -31.73 -20.05 -7.31
CA TYR A 49 -33.19 -20.10 -7.31
C TYR A 49 -33.80 -18.86 -6.65
N PRO A 50 -35.11 -18.58 -6.85
CA PRO A 50 -35.72 -17.35 -6.34
C PRO A 50 -35.64 -17.17 -4.82
N LYS A 51 -35.50 -18.24 -4.05
CA LYS A 51 -35.46 -18.22 -2.57
C LYS A 51 -34.33 -19.04 -1.95
N SER A 52 -33.46 -19.63 -2.77
CA SER A 52 -32.44 -20.56 -2.30
C SER A 52 -31.25 -20.61 -3.24
N VAL A 53 -30.14 -21.11 -2.73
CA VAL A 53 -28.94 -21.49 -3.47
C VAL A 53 -28.71 -22.98 -3.20
N TYR A 54 -28.60 -23.78 -4.26
CA TYR A 54 -28.21 -25.18 -4.15
C TYR A 54 -26.70 -25.31 -4.33
N VAL A 55 -26.09 -26.12 -3.49
CA VAL A 55 -24.67 -26.45 -3.54
C VAL A 55 -24.56 -27.95 -3.72
N SER A 56 -23.95 -28.39 -4.81
CA SER A 56 -23.60 -29.81 -4.99
C SER A 56 -22.09 -29.98 -5.12
N MET A 57 -21.65 -31.20 -4.89
CA MET A 57 -20.25 -31.60 -5.02
C MET A 57 -20.06 -32.32 -6.35
N ASP A 58 -18.97 -32.01 -7.03
CA ASP A 58 -18.59 -32.62 -8.31
C ASP A 58 -17.08 -32.86 -8.32
N GLU A 59 -16.62 -33.86 -9.05
CA GLU A 59 -15.19 -34.17 -9.18
C GLU A 59 -14.55 -33.41 -10.34
N ASP A 60 -15.32 -33.07 -11.38
CA ASP A 60 -14.74 -32.66 -12.66
C ASP A 60 -14.55 -31.13 -12.78
N GLN A 61 -15.59 -30.35 -12.51
CA GLN A 61 -15.57 -28.91 -12.80
C GLN A 61 -16.45 -28.10 -11.85
N PHE A 62 -16.12 -26.82 -11.71
CA PHE A 62 -16.99 -25.81 -11.09
C PHE A 62 -18.04 -25.37 -12.12
N LEU A 63 -19.32 -25.39 -11.75
CA LEU A 63 -20.42 -24.95 -12.61
C LEU A 63 -21.41 -24.10 -11.83
N PHE A 64 -21.79 -22.97 -12.42
CA PHE A 64 -22.95 -22.19 -12.04
C PHE A 64 -24.12 -22.39 -13.02
N TRP A 65 -25.34 -22.44 -12.49
CA TRP A 65 -26.54 -22.25 -13.30
C TRP A 65 -27.61 -21.44 -12.56
N SER A 66 -28.49 -20.80 -13.32
CA SER A 66 -29.67 -20.12 -12.79
C SER A 66 -30.97 -20.75 -13.25
N SER A 67 -31.95 -20.84 -12.34
CA SER A 67 -33.33 -21.23 -12.68
C SER A 67 -34.08 -20.16 -13.50
N SER A 68 -33.57 -18.93 -13.55
CA SER A 68 -34.10 -17.84 -14.37
C SER A 68 -33.04 -16.76 -14.59
N GLU A 69 -32.94 -16.24 -15.81
CA GLU A 69 -32.06 -15.10 -16.14
C GLU A 69 -32.32 -13.87 -15.25
N SER A 70 -33.56 -13.69 -14.79
CA SER A 70 -33.95 -12.58 -13.91
C SER A 70 -33.28 -12.58 -12.53
N LEU A 71 -32.69 -13.72 -12.12
CA LEU A 71 -31.97 -13.85 -10.85
C LEU A 71 -30.49 -13.46 -10.97
N ILE A 72 -29.95 -13.43 -12.19
CA ILE A 72 -28.56 -13.07 -12.47
C ILE A 72 -28.43 -11.54 -12.28
N PRO A 73 -27.34 -11.05 -11.65
CA PRO A 73 -27.12 -9.62 -11.49
C PRO A 73 -27.16 -8.87 -12.83
N GLN A 74 -27.76 -7.68 -12.84
CA GLN A 74 -27.76 -6.83 -14.02
C GLN A 74 -26.34 -6.58 -14.52
N GLY A 75 -26.15 -6.66 -15.85
CA GLY A 75 -24.85 -6.50 -16.49
C GLY A 75 -24.04 -7.78 -16.63
N PHE A 76 -24.59 -8.94 -16.23
CA PHE A 76 -23.99 -10.25 -16.46
C PHE A 76 -24.93 -11.15 -17.28
N THR A 77 -24.35 -11.87 -18.23
CA THR A 77 -24.89 -13.13 -18.73
C THR A 77 -24.60 -14.26 -17.74
N GLU A 78 -25.26 -15.41 -17.88
CA GLU A 78 -25.01 -16.59 -17.04
C GLU A 78 -23.55 -17.04 -17.12
N GLN A 79 -22.96 -17.04 -18.32
CA GLN A 79 -21.57 -17.43 -18.54
C GLN A 79 -20.59 -16.42 -17.92
N GLU A 80 -20.84 -15.12 -18.03
CA GLU A 80 -19.99 -14.11 -17.38
C GLU A 80 -20.08 -14.19 -15.86
N PHE A 81 -21.25 -14.54 -15.32
CA PHE A 81 -21.43 -14.69 -13.90
C PHE A 81 -20.79 -15.98 -13.35
N ASP A 82 -20.85 -17.08 -14.11
CA ASP A 82 -20.12 -18.32 -13.83
C ASP A 82 -18.60 -18.06 -13.73
N LEU A 83 -18.02 -17.42 -14.76
CA LEU A 83 -16.61 -17.00 -14.76
C LEU A 83 -16.26 -16.07 -13.59
N TYR A 84 -17.17 -15.16 -13.23
CA TYR A 84 -16.99 -14.29 -12.08
C TYR A 84 -16.94 -15.09 -10.76
N LEU A 85 -17.83 -16.08 -10.58
CA LEU A 85 -17.86 -16.91 -9.38
C LEU A 85 -16.65 -17.85 -9.31
N GLU A 86 -16.19 -18.37 -10.45
CA GLU A 86 -14.95 -19.15 -10.51
C GLU A 86 -13.74 -18.29 -10.13
N ALA A 87 -13.60 -17.10 -10.71
CA ALA A 87 -12.53 -16.17 -10.35
C ALA A 87 -12.59 -15.76 -8.86
N ARG A 88 -13.80 -15.63 -8.31
CA ARG A 88 -14.03 -15.38 -6.89
C ARG A 88 -13.61 -16.57 -6.03
N ARG A 89 -13.92 -17.80 -6.43
CA ARG A 89 -13.47 -19.02 -5.76
C ARG A 89 -11.94 -19.07 -5.70
N GLU A 90 -11.27 -18.82 -6.81
CA GLU A 90 -9.80 -18.76 -6.86
C GLU A 90 -9.24 -17.67 -5.93
N ALA A 91 -9.90 -16.52 -5.85
CA ALA A 91 -9.53 -15.48 -4.91
C ALA A 91 -9.73 -15.90 -3.44
N ALA A 92 -10.78 -16.66 -3.13
CA ALA A 92 -11.03 -17.20 -1.80
C ALA A 92 -9.95 -18.20 -1.38
N LEU A 93 -9.52 -19.08 -2.29
CA LEU A 93 -8.40 -20.00 -2.06
C LEU A 93 -7.10 -19.26 -1.68
N GLN A 94 -6.91 -18.07 -2.26
CA GLN A 94 -5.75 -17.22 -2.02
C GLN A 94 -5.96 -16.21 -0.87
N SER A 95 -7.04 -16.33 -0.10
CA SER A 95 -7.40 -15.40 0.99
C SER A 95 -7.50 -13.93 0.55
N ARG A 96 -7.89 -13.67 -0.70
CA ARG A 96 -8.00 -12.32 -1.29
C ARG A 96 -9.39 -11.69 -1.20
N ILE A 97 -10.38 -12.39 -0.64
CA ILE A 97 -11.73 -11.84 -0.45
C ILE A 97 -11.71 -10.90 0.75
N VAL A 98 -12.11 -9.64 0.55
CA VAL A 98 -12.23 -8.70 1.66
C VAL A 98 -13.48 -9.02 2.47
N ASP A 99 -13.27 -9.62 3.64
CA ASP A 99 -14.31 -10.07 4.56
C ASP A 99 -13.80 -9.81 5.98
N PRO A 100 -14.02 -8.60 6.52
CA PRO A 100 -13.40 -8.22 7.78
C PRO A 100 -13.96 -9.01 8.95
N ASP A 101 -13.08 -9.38 9.89
CA ASP A 101 -13.45 -10.14 11.09
C ASP A 101 -14.47 -9.36 11.96
N ASP A 102 -14.31 -8.03 12.03
CA ASP A 102 -15.28 -7.10 12.60
C ASP A 102 -15.59 -5.97 11.59
N LEU A 103 -16.70 -6.10 10.88
CA LEU A 103 -17.16 -5.10 9.91
C LEU A 103 -17.35 -3.71 10.52
N LYS A 104 -17.81 -3.62 11.77
CA LYS A 104 -17.99 -2.33 12.43
C LYS A 104 -16.65 -1.69 12.70
N GLU A 105 -15.66 -2.45 13.16
CA GLU A 105 -14.31 -1.93 13.40
C GLU A 105 -13.60 -1.55 12.09
N ALA A 106 -13.62 -2.42 11.09
CA ALA A 106 -13.01 -2.18 9.79
C ALA A 106 -13.56 -0.91 9.10
N CYS A 107 -14.88 -0.68 9.19
CA CYS A 107 -15.52 0.48 8.57
C CYS A 107 -15.61 1.72 9.46
N PHE A 108 -15.04 1.70 10.67
CA PHE A 108 -15.09 2.83 11.58
C PHE A 108 -14.01 3.88 11.28
N GLU A 109 -14.30 4.74 10.29
CA GLU A 109 -13.38 5.78 9.80
C GLU A 109 -11.99 5.19 9.45
N PRO A 110 -11.93 4.32 8.43
CA PRO A 110 -10.68 3.70 8.00
C PRO A 110 -9.70 4.71 7.42
N ALA A 111 -8.41 4.41 7.53
CA ALA A 111 -7.34 5.13 6.85
C ALA A 111 -7.36 4.77 5.36
N VAL A 112 -8.14 5.52 4.57
CA VAL A 112 -8.24 5.30 3.12
C VAL A 112 -7.24 6.23 2.42
N PRO A 113 -6.21 5.69 1.74
CA PRO A 113 -5.30 6.53 0.96
C PRO A 113 -6.04 7.14 -0.22
N GLN A 114 -5.68 8.37 -0.60
CA GLN A 114 -6.36 9.13 -1.65
C GLN A 114 -5.38 9.66 -2.68
N ARG A 115 -5.89 10.03 -3.86
CA ARG A 115 -5.12 10.81 -4.84
C ARG A 115 -4.91 12.22 -4.36
N GLN A 116 -3.86 12.87 -4.86
CA GLN A 116 -3.62 14.29 -4.60
C GLN A 116 -4.84 15.13 -4.98
N HIS A 117 -5.20 16.06 -4.11
CA HIS A 117 -6.33 16.93 -4.34
C HIS A 117 -6.22 18.19 -3.47
N ILE A 118 -6.52 19.36 -4.04
CA ILE A 118 -6.44 20.65 -3.33
C ILE A 118 -7.41 20.75 -2.15
N ARG A 119 -8.46 19.93 -2.08
CA ARG A 119 -9.40 19.85 -0.94
C ARG A 119 -9.16 18.63 -0.05
N TYR A 120 -8.06 17.92 -0.25
CA TYR A 120 -7.71 16.81 0.64
C TYR A 120 -7.62 17.33 2.06
N LYS A 121 -8.10 16.52 3.01
CA LYS A 121 -7.90 16.79 4.42
C LYS A 121 -7.73 15.45 5.11
N TYR A 122 -6.57 15.28 5.73
CA TYR A 122 -6.30 14.11 6.53
C TYR A 122 -7.37 13.99 7.62
N LYS A 123 -7.89 12.77 7.77
CA LYS A 123 -8.82 12.42 8.84
C LYS A 123 -8.16 11.34 9.67
N GLU A 124 -7.86 11.66 10.92
CA GLU A 124 -7.26 10.70 11.84
C GLU A 124 -8.18 9.47 12.00
N PRO A 125 -7.69 8.27 11.65
CA PRO A 125 -8.49 7.05 11.79
C PRO A 125 -8.86 6.81 13.25
N LYS A 126 -10.13 6.54 13.54
CA LYS A 126 -10.57 6.32 14.93
C LYS A 126 -9.96 5.08 15.58
N ALA A 127 -9.47 4.13 14.79
CA ALA A 127 -8.66 3.01 15.27
C ALA A 127 -7.39 3.49 16.00
N ILE A 128 -6.75 4.55 15.52
CA ILE A 128 -5.57 5.17 16.15
C ILE A 128 -5.96 5.78 17.51
N LEU A 129 -7.06 6.54 17.55
CA LEU A 129 -7.60 7.11 18.79
C LEU A 129 -7.90 6.04 19.85
N ARG A 130 -8.42 4.87 19.45
CA ARG A 130 -8.68 3.73 20.36
C ARG A 130 -7.38 3.07 20.84
N LYS A 131 -6.41 2.83 19.94
CA LYS A 131 -5.09 2.29 20.29
C LYS A 131 -4.39 3.17 21.32
N ARG A 132 -4.40 4.49 21.12
CA ARG A 132 -3.83 5.49 22.06
C ARG A 132 -4.45 5.37 23.46
N ARG A 133 -5.76 5.11 23.57
CA ARG A 133 -6.45 4.90 24.87
C ARG A 133 -6.05 3.59 25.55
N ARG A 134 -5.93 2.49 24.81
CA ARG A 134 -5.57 1.17 25.35
C ARG A 134 -4.10 1.09 25.81
N ARG A 135 -3.17 1.71 25.07
CA ARG A 135 -1.72 1.62 25.34
C ARG A 135 -1.19 2.47 26.48
N ARG A 136 -1.98 3.43 27.00
CA ARG A 136 -1.66 4.10 28.28
C ARG A 136 -1.51 3.10 29.46
N GLN A 137 -1.81 1.82 29.24
CA GLN A 137 -1.80 0.75 30.25
C GLN A 137 -0.67 -0.28 30.07
N THR A 138 0.22 -0.15 29.07
CA THR A 138 1.29 -1.14 28.79
C THR A 138 2.68 -0.58 29.11
N ALA A 139 3.51 -1.34 29.84
CA ALA A 139 4.82 -0.91 30.35
C ALA A 139 5.93 -0.75 29.28
N ASP A 140 5.81 -1.41 28.13
CA ASP A 140 6.83 -1.40 27.05
C ASP A 140 6.51 -0.41 25.90
N ALA A 141 5.56 0.50 26.08
CA ALA A 141 5.21 1.47 25.05
C ALA A 141 6.27 2.58 24.97
N CYS A 142 6.76 2.87 23.76
CA CYS A 142 7.61 4.04 23.51
C CYS A 142 6.85 5.30 23.96
N VAL A 143 7.48 6.11 24.82
CA VAL A 143 6.88 7.35 25.33
C VAL A 143 7.34 8.50 24.44
N PRO A 144 6.44 9.10 23.62
CA PRO A 144 6.84 10.17 22.73
C PRO A 144 7.29 11.39 23.52
N SER A 145 8.47 11.92 23.19
CA SER A 145 9.04 13.11 23.81
C SER A 145 9.60 14.04 22.73
N ASP A 146 9.24 15.31 22.80
CA ASP A 146 9.78 16.41 22.00
C ASP A 146 10.88 17.19 22.72
N SER A 147 11.11 16.91 24.00
CA SER A 147 12.07 17.61 24.86
C SER A 147 13.42 16.89 24.97
N THR A 148 13.83 16.18 23.92
CA THR A 148 15.14 15.51 23.88
C THR A 148 16.25 16.48 23.52
N ASP A 149 17.49 16.13 23.88
CA ASP A 149 18.68 16.89 23.48
C ASP A 149 18.78 16.97 21.95
N PHE A 150 18.45 15.88 21.24
CA PHE A 150 18.37 15.84 19.79
C PHE A 150 17.36 16.86 19.24
N CYS A 151 16.13 16.87 19.74
CA CYS A 151 15.12 17.82 19.24
C CYS A 151 15.54 19.27 19.49
N THR A 152 16.16 19.55 20.63
CA THR A 152 16.61 20.90 20.98
C THR A 152 17.79 21.34 20.12
N SER A 153 18.80 20.49 19.95
CA SER A 153 20.01 20.81 19.18
C SER A 153 19.75 20.94 17.68
N THR A 154 18.82 20.14 17.14
CA THR A 154 18.51 20.11 15.70
C THR A 154 17.50 21.15 15.24
N LEU A 155 16.89 21.93 16.15
CA LEU A 155 15.81 22.87 15.83
C LEU A 155 16.20 23.84 14.70
N LYS A 156 17.41 24.41 14.75
CA LYS A 156 17.89 25.34 13.71
C LYS A 156 18.04 24.67 12.35
N HIS A 157 18.57 23.45 12.31
CA HIS A 157 18.71 22.70 11.06
C HIS A 157 17.33 22.34 10.47
N ARG A 158 16.37 21.93 11.31
CA ARG A 158 15.00 21.64 10.89
C ARG A 158 14.26 22.89 10.39
N GLN A 159 14.48 24.04 11.02
CA GLN A 159 13.93 25.32 10.55
C GLN A 159 14.51 25.72 9.19
N ALA A 160 15.82 25.56 8.98
CA ALA A 160 16.44 25.85 7.69
C ALA A 160 15.84 25.02 6.54
N VAL A 161 15.52 23.75 6.78
CA VAL A 161 14.83 22.88 5.81
C VAL A 161 13.45 23.44 5.44
N VAL A 162 12.67 23.86 6.45
CA VAL A 162 11.35 24.46 6.23
C VAL A 162 11.46 25.75 5.43
N ASP A 163 12.40 26.63 5.79
CA ASP A 163 12.58 27.92 5.13
C ASP A 163 13.01 27.76 3.66
N GLU A 164 13.90 26.80 3.37
CA GLU A 164 14.34 26.47 2.01
C GLU A 164 13.17 25.95 1.16
N LEU A 165 12.43 24.95 1.68
CA LEU A 165 11.27 24.39 0.97
C LEU A 165 10.16 25.41 0.77
N TRP A 166 9.84 26.19 1.80
CA TRP A 166 8.83 27.24 1.70
C TRP A 166 9.19 28.26 0.63
N THR A 167 10.45 28.69 0.61
CA THR A 167 10.98 29.60 -0.40
C THR A 167 10.85 29.02 -1.80
N LEU A 168 11.20 27.73 -1.99
CA LEU A 168 11.09 27.04 -3.27
C LEU A 168 9.63 26.94 -3.73
N MET A 169 8.73 26.51 -2.84
CA MET A 169 7.30 26.36 -3.13
C MET A 169 6.63 27.69 -3.48
N SER A 170 6.92 28.73 -2.69
CA SER A 170 6.35 30.07 -2.86
C SER A 170 6.85 30.74 -4.14
N LYS A 171 8.17 30.70 -4.42
CA LYS A 171 8.76 31.31 -5.62
C LYS A 171 8.25 30.69 -6.91
N ASN A 172 8.07 29.37 -6.92
CA ASN A 172 7.65 28.63 -8.11
C ASN A 172 6.12 28.50 -8.24
N LYS A 173 5.34 29.16 -7.34
CA LYS A 173 3.87 29.11 -7.31
C LYS A 173 3.31 27.68 -7.28
N HIS A 174 3.94 26.81 -6.49
CA HIS A 174 3.52 25.42 -6.32
C HIS A 174 2.52 25.22 -5.17
N ILE A 175 1.88 26.29 -4.73
CA ILE A 175 0.89 26.30 -3.65
C ILE A 175 -0.48 26.45 -4.31
N TYR A 176 -1.27 25.37 -4.27
CA TYR A 176 -2.57 25.30 -4.94
C TYR A 176 -3.73 25.15 -3.95
N HIS A 177 -3.42 24.90 -2.68
CA HIS A 177 -4.40 24.84 -1.60
C HIS A 177 -4.60 26.24 -0.99
N GLU A 178 -5.85 26.58 -0.67
CA GLU A 178 -6.20 27.82 0.01
C GLU A 178 -6.87 27.51 1.36
N PRO A 179 -6.49 28.24 2.43
CA PRO A 179 -5.52 29.33 2.44
C PRO A 179 -4.06 28.85 2.44
N GLU A 180 -3.16 29.67 1.87
CA GLU A 180 -1.72 29.38 1.81
C GLU A 180 -1.09 29.12 3.19
N SER A 181 -1.63 29.76 4.24
CA SER A 181 -1.20 29.54 5.62
C SER A 181 -1.38 28.09 6.09
N GLU A 182 -2.41 27.38 5.61
CA GLU A 182 -2.59 25.96 5.95
C GLU A 182 -1.46 25.10 5.36
N VAL A 183 -0.95 25.46 4.17
CA VAL A 183 0.20 24.78 3.55
C VAL A 183 1.48 25.04 4.32
N GLU A 184 1.69 26.28 4.78
CA GLU A 184 2.82 26.64 5.63
C GLU A 184 2.80 25.88 6.95
N ASP A 185 1.63 25.78 7.59
CA ASP A 185 1.42 25.05 8.83
C ASP A 185 1.63 23.53 8.63
N ALA A 186 1.20 22.97 7.50
CA ALA A 186 1.48 21.57 7.14
C ALA A 186 2.96 21.32 6.90
N LEU A 187 3.67 22.23 6.24
CA LEU A 187 5.11 22.13 6.03
C LEU A 187 5.87 22.14 7.36
N LYS A 188 5.57 23.12 8.23
CA LYS A 188 6.15 23.21 9.57
C LYS A 188 5.79 21.99 10.42
N GLY A 189 4.52 21.61 10.47
CA GLY A 189 4.08 20.45 11.25
C GLY A 189 4.70 19.13 10.78
N CYS A 190 5.04 19.01 9.49
CA CYS A 190 5.67 17.81 8.94
C CYS A 190 7.18 17.75 9.21
N LEU A 191 7.91 18.86 9.01
CA LEU A 191 9.38 18.86 8.99
C LEU A 191 10.02 19.54 10.21
N LEU A 192 9.32 20.47 10.87
CA LEU A 192 9.76 21.15 12.09
C LEU A 192 9.27 20.47 13.37
N ALA A 193 8.28 19.57 13.31
CA ALA A 193 7.96 18.74 14.47
C ALA A 193 9.09 17.74 14.73
N CYS A 194 9.46 17.56 16.01
CA CYS A 194 10.38 16.51 16.44
C CYS A 194 9.77 15.75 17.60
N GLY A 195 9.97 14.45 17.59
CA GLY A 195 9.53 13.59 18.66
C GLY A 195 10.08 12.19 18.47
N THR A 196 10.39 11.56 19.59
CA THR A 196 10.73 10.15 19.63
C THR A 196 9.50 9.30 19.31
N CYS A 197 9.71 8.10 18.76
CA CYS A 197 8.70 7.10 18.41
C CYS A 197 7.99 7.28 17.05
N LEU A 198 7.68 6.13 16.42
CA LEU A 198 6.83 5.99 15.23
C LEU A 198 5.32 5.96 15.57
N GLU A 199 4.95 6.41 16.77
CA GLU A 199 3.59 6.32 17.29
C GLU A 199 3.31 7.39 18.36
N GLY A 200 2.03 7.61 18.66
CA GLY A 200 1.59 8.59 19.66
C GLY A 200 1.41 10.00 19.10
N ALA A 201 0.95 10.91 19.95
CA ALA A 201 0.34 12.17 19.51
C ALA A 201 1.27 13.07 18.68
N ILE A 202 2.59 13.02 18.92
CA ILE A 202 3.56 13.81 18.15
C ILE A 202 3.68 13.25 16.74
N TYR A 203 3.95 11.94 16.61
CA TYR A 203 4.05 11.28 15.30
C TYR A 203 2.74 11.31 14.51
N GLU A 204 1.60 11.15 15.19
CA GLU A 204 0.27 11.16 14.57
C GLU A 204 -0.07 12.56 14.01
N LYS A 205 0.30 13.64 14.71
CA LYS A 205 0.22 15.01 14.16
C LYS A 205 1.19 15.22 12.98
N LYS A 206 2.41 14.69 13.09
CA LYS A 206 3.39 14.75 12.00
C LYS A 206 2.84 14.06 10.74
N LEU A 207 2.21 12.89 10.91
CA LEU A 207 1.54 12.13 9.85
C LEU A 207 0.41 12.95 9.19
N GLU A 208 -0.44 13.61 9.98
CA GLU A 208 -1.49 14.50 9.49
C GLU A 208 -0.90 15.62 8.61
N HIS A 209 0.09 16.34 9.14
CA HIS A 209 0.71 17.46 8.44
C HIS A 209 1.45 17.02 7.17
N CYS A 210 2.24 15.94 7.23
CA CYS A 210 2.94 15.40 6.06
C CYS A 210 1.95 14.89 5.01
N SER A 211 0.87 14.23 5.42
CA SER A 211 -0.15 13.74 4.48
C SER A 211 -0.84 14.91 3.78
N ASN A 212 -1.29 15.92 4.53
CA ASN A 212 -1.87 17.12 3.94
C ASN A 212 -0.92 17.79 2.93
N LEU A 213 0.36 17.97 3.32
CA LEU A 213 1.37 18.59 2.47
C LEU A 213 1.51 17.87 1.11
N ILE A 214 1.71 16.55 1.09
CA ILE A 214 1.93 15.82 -0.18
C ILE A 214 0.69 15.80 -1.06
N HIS A 215 -0.51 15.88 -0.49
CA HIS A 215 -1.75 15.90 -1.27
C HIS A 215 -2.08 17.31 -1.80
N TRP A 216 -1.60 18.36 -1.14
CA TRP A 216 -1.75 19.75 -1.56
C TRP A 216 -0.67 20.24 -2.52
N MET A 217 0.36 19.42 -2.76
CA MET A 217 1.44 19.65 -3.72
C MET A 217 1.22 18.78 -4.97
N PRO A 218 0.38 19.20 -5.96
CA PRO A 218 -0.03 18.39 -7.11
C PRO A 218 1.07 18.30 -8.19
N PHE A 219 2.27 17.94 -7.78
CA PHE A 219 3.31 17.54 -8.72
C PHE A 219 2.95 16.20 -9.32
N ASP A 220 3.11 16.11 -10.64
CA ASP A 220 2.92 14.86 -11.35
C ASP A 220 3.87 13.78 -10.81
N LEU A 221 3.33 12.60 -10.55
CA LEU A 221 4.07 11.41 -10.14
C LEU A 221 4.66 10.66 -11.35
N MET A 222 4.24 11.03 -12.56
CA MET A 222 4.69 10.51 -13.86
C MET A 222 4.54 8.99 -13.99
N ASN A 223 3.52 8.43 -13.35
CA ASN A 223 3.23 6.98 -13.35
C ASN A 223 1.77 6.64 -13.71
N ASP A 224 1.07 7.58 -14.33
CA ASP A 224 -0.29 7.43 -14.84
C ASP A 224 -0.37 6.59 -16.13
N GLN A 225 0.76 6.33 -16.79
CA GLN A 225 0.78 5.40 -17.92
C GLN A 225 0.70 3.94 -17.43
N LYS A 226 -0.07 3.15 -18.19
CA LYS A 226 -0.31 1.74 -17.90
C LYS A 226 0.99 0.92 -17.84
N ASP A 227 1.08 0.04 -16.85
CA ASP A 227 2.14 -0.97 -16.66
C ASP A 227 3.56 -0.41 -16.39
N MET A 228 3.68 0.89 -16.11
CA MET A 228 4.97 1.57 -15.87
C MET A 228 5.40 1.61 -14.40
N THR A 229 4.50 1.42 -13.44
CA THR A 229 4.81 1.68 -12.02
C THR A 229 5.70 0.57 -11.43
N ASN A 230 6.86 0.94 -10.88
CA ASN A 230 7.80 0.05 -10.20
C ASN A 230 8.13 0.56 -8.79
N PHE A 231 8.25 -0.39 -7.87
CA PHE A 231 8.65 -0.22 -6.47
C PHE A 231 9.89 -1.04 -6.17
N PHE A 232 10.72 -0.56 -5.25
CA PHE A 232 11.88 -1.27 -4.73
C PHE A 232 12.19 -0.76 -3.32
N ALA A 233 12.96 -1.51 -2.53
CA ALA A 233 13.37 -1.06 -1.21
C ALA A 233 14.40 0.07 -1.29
N ARG A 234 14.10 1.22 -0.67
CA ARG A 234 14.85 2.49 -0.83
C ARG A 234 16.37 2.38 -0.66
N ASP A 235 16.83 1.48 0.21
CA ASP A 235 18.25 1.34 0.56
C ASP A 235 18.96 0.22 -0.21
N ASN A 236 18.29 -0.40 -1.19
CA ASN A 236 18.87 -1.46 -2.02
C ASN A 236 19.10 -0.99 -3.47
N LEU A 237 20.35 -0.63 -3.75
CA LEU A 237 20.85 -0.22 -5.07
C LEU A 237 20.71 -1.31 -6.14
N ASP A 238 20.86 -2.58 -5.77
CA ASP A 238 20.75 -3.69 -6.72
C ASP A 238 19.32 -3.78 -7.25
N THR A 239 18.32 -3.70 -6.36
CA THR A 239 16.91 -3.70 -6.77
C THR A 239 16.50 -2.41 -7.48
N PHE A 240 17.10 -1.27 -7.11
CA PHE A 240 16.89 -0.01 -7.83
C PHE A 240 17.28 -0.14 -9.31
N ALA A 241 18.49 -0.64 -9.60
CA ALA A 241 18.98 -0.74 -10.97
C ALA A 241 18.05 -1.59 -11.84
N LEU A 242 17.52 -2.69 -11.26
CA LEU A 242 16.58 -3.57 -11.94
C LEU A 242 15.20 -2.91 -12.15
N ALA A 243 14.71 -2.18 -11.15
CA ALA A 243 13.38 -1.57 -11.15
C ALA A 243 13.30 -0.33 -12.07
N CYS A 244 14.35 0.48 -12.07
CA CYS A 244 14.28 1.85 -12.56
C CYS A 244 15.06 2.08 -13.87
N GLU A 245 16.10 1.31 -14.21
CA GLU A 245 16.89 1.53 -15.45
C GLU A 245 16.24 0.95 -16.73
N GLY A 246 15.00 0.45 -16.63
CA GLY A 246 14.23 -0.12 -17.74
C GLY A 246 13.13 0.80 -18.31
N SER A 247 12.12 0.20 -18.92
CA SER A 247 10.89 0.87 -19.39
C SER A 247 9.91 1.20 -18.26
N GLY A 248 10.39 1.19 -17.02
CA GLY A 248 9.61 1.40 -15.81
C GLY A 248 9.88 2.78 -15.22
N HIS A 249 8.88 3.30 -14.50
CA HIS A 249 8.99 4.49 -13.70
C HIS A 249 9.05 4.12 -12.21
N CYS A 250 9.93 4.80 -11.49
CA CYS A 250 10.09 4.70 -10.05
C CYS A 250 9.84 6.06 -9.41
N LEU A 251 9.37 6.07 -8.17
CA LEU A 251 9.07 7.29 -7.43
C LEU A 251 10.24 8.30 -7.40
N LEU A 252 11.50 7.85 -7.38
CA LEU A 252 12.65 8.77 -7.36
C LEU A 252 12.78 9.66 -8.59
N ARG A 253 12.16 9.27 -9.70
CA ARG A 253 12.11 10.07 -10.92
C ARG A 253 10.98 11.08 -10.92
N ALA A 254 10.04 11.00 -9.97
CA ALA A 254 8.94 11.95 -9.86
C ALA A 254 9.45 13.32 -9.35
N PRO A 255 9.03 14.44 -9.97
CA PRO A 255 9.36 15.79 -9.50
C PRO A 255 9.10 16.02 -8.01
N ILE A 256 7.99 15.51 -7.47
CA ILE A 256 7.67 15.65 -6.04
C ILE A 256 8.75 15.03 -5.14
N PHE A 257 9.32 13.90 -5.58
CA PHE A 257 10.32 13.19 -4.82
C PHE A 257 11.62 13.98 -4.81
N SER A 258 12.05 14.52 -5.95
CA SER A 258 13.24 15.37 -6.03
C SER A 258 13.15 16.62 -5.16
N ILE A 259 11.93 17.11 -4.87
CA ILE A 259 11.70 18.25 -3.99
C ILE A 259 11.71 17.83 -2.51
N LEU A 260 10.96 16.79 -2.14
CA LEU A 260 10.70 16.45 -0.73
C LEU A 260 11.70 15.45 -0.13
N ALA A 261 12.20 14.50 -0.92
CA ALA A 261 13.13 13.49 -0.43
C ALA A 261 14.44 14.07 0.12
N PRO A 262 15.10 15.06 -0.53
CA PRO A 262 16.31 15.64 0.02
C PRO A 262 16.13 16.25 1.41
N SER A 263 14.96 16.82 1.67
CA SER A 263 14.64 17.45 2.96
C SER A 263 14.54 16.44 4.10
N VAL A 264 14.07 15.22 3.84
CA VAL A 264 13.90 14.17 4.86
C VAL A 264 15.05 13.18 4.95
N LYS A 265 16.01 13.24 4.01
CA LYS A 265 17.29 12.51 4.03
C LYS A 265 18.47 13.38 4.45
N LEU A 266 18.18 14.60 4.91
CA LEU A 266 19.20 15.56 5.30
C LEU A 266 20.00 15.02 6.49
N ARG A 267 21.32 15.22 6.42
CA ARG A 267 22.25 14.88 7.49
C ARG A 267 22.75 16.14 8.17
N TYR A 268 23.21 16.04 9.41
CA TYR A 268 23.83 17.16 10.10
C TYR A 268 25.04 16.69 10.90
N ARG A 269 25.93 17.63 11.25
CA ARG A 269 27.06 17.37 12.14
C ARG A 269 26.74 17.97 13.51
N PRO A 270 26.48 17.15 14.54
CA PRO A 270 26.21 17.65 15.89
C PRO A 270 27.38 18.46 16.46
N ASP A 271 28.61 18.07 16.13
CA ASP A 271 29.84 18.77 16.51
C ASP A 271 30.69 19.00 15.25
N PRO A 272 30.81 20.25 14.75
CA PRO A 272 31.62 20.56 13.57
C PRO A 272 33.11 20.20 13.69
N ALA A 273 33.61 20.04 14.93
CA ALA A 273 34.99 19.62 15.19
C ALA A 273 35.18 18.10 15.14
N ARG A 274 34.10 17.32 15.06
CA ARG A 274 34.13 15.86 14.95
C ARG A 274 33.66 15.42 13.56
N SER A 275 34.08 14.23 13.17
CA SER A 275 33.67 13.60 11.90
C SER A 275 32.32 12.90 11.97
N VAL A 276 31.57 13.03 13.06
CA VAL A 276 30.30 12.32 13.25
C VAL A 276 29.20 13.06 12.49
N ILE A 277 28.51 12.34 11.62
CA ILE A 277 27.38 12.81 10.82
C ILE A 277 26.17 11.97 11.22
N GLU A 278 25.05 12.62 11.49
CA GLU A 278 23.80 11.98 11.91
C GLU A 278 22.65 12.38 10.98
N ASP A 279 21.63 11.52 10.86
CA ASP A 279 20.43 11.82 10.08
C ASP A 279 19.50 12.75 10.87
N LEU A 280 19.01 13.82 10.24
CA LEU A 280 18.10 14.79 10.87
C LEU A 280 16.72 14.18 11.18
N TYR A 281 16.35 13.14 10.45
CA TYR A 281 15.07 12.43 10.54
C TYR A 281 15.26 10.92 10.72
N SER A 282 16.10 10.52 11.69
CA SER A 282 16.36 9.11 11.99
C SER A 282 15.11 8.40 12.53
N SER A 283 15.03 7.08 12.36
CA SER A 283 13.90 6.29 12.88
C SER A 283 13.79 6.29 14.41
N GLU A 284 14.89 6.55 15.10
CA GLU A 284 15.00 6.48 16.56
C GLU A 284 14.68 7.82 17.22
N GLU A 285 15.28 8.90 16.73
CA GLU A 285 15.21 10.22 17.38
C GLU A 285 14.13 11.13 16.79
N ASN A 286 13.87 11.06 15.48
CA ASN A 286 12.91 11.94 14.80
C ASN A 286 12.34 11.32 13.51
N PRO A 287 11.59 10.20 13.59
CA PRO A 287 11.11 9.51 12.41
C PRO A 287 10.22 10.41 11.54
N SER A 288 10.40 10.35 10.22
CA SER A 288 9.57 11.07 9.25
C SER A 288 8.66 10.11 8.46
N PRO A 289 7.33 10.32 8.43
CA PRO A 289 6.43 9.51 7.63
C PRO A 289 6.46 9.84 6.13
N MET A 290 7.14 10.93 5.73
CA MET A 290 7.07 11.52 4.39
C MET A 290 7.30 10.51 3.26
N LEU A 291 8.39 9.74 3.32
CA LEU A 291 8.75 8.83 2.24
C LEU A 291 7.76 7.67 2.11
N SER A 292 7.28 7.13 3.23
CA SER A 292 6.26 6.08 3.23
C SER A 292 4.91 6.57 2.70
N LEU A 293 4.53 7.82 3.03
CA LEU A 293 3.33 8.45 2.48
C LEU A 293 3.45 8.72 0.98
N LEU A 294 4.64 9.14 0.50
CA LEU A 294 4.89 9.31 -0.93
C LEU A 294 4.81 7.97 -1.69
N GLU A 295 5.33 6.88 -1.12
CA GLU A 295 5.21 5.54 -1.71
C GLU A 295 3.75 5.06 -1.76
N GLU A 296 2.97 5.30 -0.71
CA GLU A 296 1.53 5.02 -0.69
C GLU A 296 0.78 5.84 -1.75
N LEU A 297 1.07 7.14 -1.85
CA LEU A 297 0.50 8.02 -2.85
C LEU A 297 0.85 7.56 -4.28
N TYR A 298 2.11 7.19 -4.51
CA TYR A 298 2.58 6.64 -5.77
C TYR A 298 1.80 5.39 -6.19
N ALA A 299 1.50 4.51 -5.23
CA ALA A 299 0.72 3.30 -5.46
C ALA A 299 -0.74 3.58 -5.85
N ILE A 300 -1.36 4.65 -5.33
CA ILE A 300 -2.74 5.04 -5.65
C ILE A 300 -2.89 5.68 -7.05
N HIS A 301 -1.79 6.17 -7.61
CA HIS A 301 -1.74 6.70 -8.98
C HIS A 301 -1.36 5.64 -10.03
N ALA A 302 -0.95 4.44 -9.61
CA ALA A 302 -0.55 3.37 -10.51
C ALA A 302 -1.71 2.83 -11.36
N ILE A 303 -1.44 2.46 -12.61
CA ILE A 303 -2.43 1.88 -13.54
C ILE A 303 -1.88 0.60 -14.16
N GLY A 304 -2.72 -0.44 -14.24
CA GLY A 304 -2.38 -1.73 -14.84
C GLY A 304 -1.55 -2.62 -13.93
N VAL A 305 -0.46 -3.17 -14.46
CA VAL A 305 0.47 -4.05 -13.76
C VAL A 305 1.49 -3.23 -12.97
N THR A 306 1.44 -3.36 -11.66
CA THR A 306 2.40 -2.74 -10.75
C THR A 306 3.47 -3.73 -10.33
N LYS A 307 4.74 -3.32 -10.36
CA LYS A 307 5.89 -4.22 -10.14
C LYS A 307 6.63 -3.87 -8.85
N PHE A 308 6.89 -4.87 -8.01
CA PHE A 308 7.71 -4.74 -6.80
C PHE A 308 8.99 -5.57 -7.00
N TRP A 309 10.14 -4.95 -6.84
CA TRP A 309 11.45 -5.59 -6.97
C TRP A 309 12.05 -5.73 -5.58
N VAL A 310 12.27 -6.97 -5.17
CA VAL A 310 12.74 -7.29 -3.82
C VAL A 310 13.84 -8.33 -3.83
N LYS A 311 14.73 -8.23 -2.87
CA LYS A 311 15.76 -9.24 -2.58
C LYS A 311 15.20 -10.33 -1.66
N ASP A 312 14.49 -9.93 -0.61
CA ASP A 312 14.05 -10.80 0.46
C ASP A 312 12.73 -10.32 1.12
N GLU A 313 12.28 -11.03 2.14
CA GLU A 313 11.05 -10.74 2.87
C GLU A 313 11.09 -9.44 3.68
N LYS A 314 12.28 -8.95 4.04
CA LYS A 314 12.42 -7.67 4.77
C LYS A 314 12.12 -6.50 3.85
N GLU A 315 12.58 -6.59 2.61
CA GLU A 315 12.33 -5.54 1.61
C GLU A 315 10.84 -5.42 1.27
N ILE A 316 10.13 -6.53 1.03
CA ILE A 316 8.69 -6.45 0.78
C ILE A 316 7.95 -5.93 2.03
N SER A 317 8.42 -6.27 3.24
CA SER A 317 7.86 -5.76 4.49
C SER A 317 8.01 -4.24 4.63
N SER A 318 9.13 -3.69 4.19
CA SER A 318 9.34 -2.23 4.20
C SER A 318 8.36 -1.47 3.29
N MET A 319 7.83 -2.14 2.26
CA MET A 319 6.89 -1.58 1.28
C MET A 319 5.43 -1.96 1.55
N LYS A 320 5.10 -2.46 2.75
CA LYS A 320 3.76 -2.94 3.11
C LYS A 320 2.64 -1.93 2.80
N LEU A 321 2.84 -0.64 3.06
CA LEU A 321 1.83 0.40 2.80
C LEU A 321 1.57 0.60 1.30
N ALA A 322 2.62 0.67 0.49
CA ALA A 322 2.49 0.75 -0.96
C ALA A 322 1.83 -0.50 -1.55
N LEU A 323 2.19 -1.69 -1.03
CA LEU A 323 1.57 -2.95 -1.43
C LEU A 323 0.09 -2.99 -1.05
N GLN A 324 -0.27 -2.51 0.15
CA GLN A 324 -1.66 -2.40 0.60
C GLN A 324 -2.46 -1.46 -0.31
N ALA A 325 -1.93 -0.28 -0.63
CA ALA A 325 -2.55 0.67 -1.54
C ALA A 325 -2.81 0.06 -2.92
N ALA A 326 -1.83 -0.63 -3.50
CA ALA A 326 -1.94 -1.26 -4.82
C ALA A 326 -2.91 -2.46 -4.86
N LEU A 327 -2.90 -3.30 -3.82
CA LEU A 327 -3.74 -4.51 -3.78
C LEU A 327 -5.20 -4.20 -3.37
N MET A 328 -5.39 -3.30 -2.41
CA MET A 328 -6.66 -3.16 -1.70
C MET A 328 -7.45 -1.90 -2.08
N TYR A 329 -6.76 -0.78 -2.31
CA TYR A 329 -7.41 0.52 -2.45
C TYR A 329 -7.43 1.04 -3.89
N ASN A 330 -6.44 0.69 -4.72
CA ASN A 330 -6.38 1.17 -6.09
C ASN A 330 -7.15 0.23 -7.06
N PRO A 331 -8.30 0.66 -7.62
CA PRO A 331 -9.05 -0.15 -8.57
C PRO A 331 -8.39 -0.25 -9.95
N ASP A 332 -7.52 0.70 -10.31
CA ASP A 332 -6.86 0.77 -11.62
C ASP A 332 -5.68 -0.19 -11.74
N VAL A 333 -5.21 -0.75 -10.63
CA VAL A 333 -4.21 -1.83 -10.61
C VAL A 333 -4.89 -3.15 -10.98
N THR A 334 -4.50 -3.74 -12.09
CA THR A 334 -5.07 -5.00 -12.59
C THR A 334 -4.36 -6.21 -12.01
N GLU A 335 -3.06 -6.10 -11.73
CA GLU A 335 -2.23 -7.18 -11.18
C GLU A 335 -0.97 -6.62 -10.51
N VAL A 336 -0.45 -7.32 -9.50
CA VAL A 336 0.81 -6.99 -8.83
C VAL A 336 1.85 -8.08 -9.12
N HIS A 337 2.98 -7.70 -9.72
CA HIS A 337 4.11 -8.60 -9.97
C HIS A 337 5.22 -8.35 -8.95
N ILE A 338 5.65 -9.37 -8.23
CA ILE A 338 6.71 -9.30 -7.24
C ILE A 338 7.90 -10.09 -7.77
N TYR A 339 8.93 -9.39 -8.21
CA TYR A 339 10.17 -9.99 -8.72
C TYR A 339 11.18 -10.17 -7.58
N VAL A 340 11.54 -11.43 -7.31
CA VAL A 340 12.47 -11.77 -6.24
C VAL A 340 13.85 -12.06 -6.82
N THR A 341 14.83 -11.22 -6.50
CA THR A 341 16.18 -11.30 -7.09
C THR A 341 16.98 -12.48 -6.54
N GLN A 342 16.73 -12.89 -5.30
CA GLN A 342 17.34 -14.07 -4.69
C GLN A 342 16.43 -15.29 -4.76
N SER A 343 16.86 -16.31 -5.49
CA SER A 343 16.04 -17.52 -5.73
C SER A 343 15.62 -18.23 -4.43
N ASN A 344 16.49 -18.25 -3.41
CA ASN A 344 16.22 -18.84 -2.10
C ASN A 344 15.22 -18.03 -1.25
N SER A 345 14.98 -16.77 -1.59
CA SER A 345 14.07 -15.88 -0.85
C SER A 345 12.65 -15.87 -1.40
N LYS A 346 12.36 -16.56 -2.52
CA LYS A 346 11.01 -16.60 -3.11
C LYS A 346 9.95 -17.14 -2.17
N SER A 347 10.23 -18.28 -1.51
CA SER A 347 9.29 -18.91 -0.59
C SER A 347 9.09 -18.06 0.68
N PRO A 348 10.14 -17.50 1.31
CA PRO A 348 9.98 -16.49 2.37
C PRO A 348 9.15 -15.27 1.95
N VAL A 349 9.45 -14.67 0.80
CA VAL A 349 8.68 -13.53 0.26
C VAL A 349 7.22 -13.91 0.04
N GLN A 350 6.96 -15.12 -0.48
CA GLN A 350 5.61 -15.63 -0.64
C GLN A 350 4.83 -15.72 0.67
N GLY A 351 5.44 -16.31 1.70
CA GLY A 351 4.81 -16.39 3.02
C GLY A 351 4.48 -15.01 3.61
N GLU A 352 5.38 -14.03 3.45
CA GLU A 352 5.15 -12.67 3.97
C GLU A 352 4.05 -11.92 3.18
N VAL A 353 4.01 -12.07 1.85
CA VAL A 353 2.95 -11.48 1.02
C VAL A 353 1.59 -12.11 1.32
N GLU A 354 1.51 -13.43 1.46
CA GLU A 354 0.28 -14.14 1.83
C GLU A 354 -0.24 -13.70 3.21
N LYS A 355 0.66 -13.49 4.17
CA LYS A 355 0.33 -12.92 5.48
C LYS A 355 -0.24 -11.51 5.36
N PHE A 356 0.36 -10.64 4.54
CA PHE A 356 -0.17 -9.30 4.30
C PHE A 356 -1.53 -9.32 3.61
N VAL A 357 -1.69 -10.15 2.57
CA VAL A 357 -2.95 -10.33 1.84
C VAL A 357 -4.06 -10.72 2.81
N LYS A 358 -3.81 -11.70 3.68
CA LYS A 358 -4.76 -12.10 4.73
C LYS A 358 -5.08 -10.96 5.70
N GLU A 359 -4.06 -10.25 6.18
CA GLU A 359 -4.25 -9.10 7.08
C GLU A 359 -5.09 -8.00 6.42
N PHE A 360 -4.84 -7.68 5.17
CA PHE A 360 -5.58 -6.67 4.41
C PHE A 360 -7.03 -7.10 4.18
N ALA A 361 -7.24 -8.36 3.78
CA ALA A 361 -8.55 -8.94 3.56
C ALA A 361 -9.42 -8.92 4.84
N GLN A 362 -8.84 -9.20 6.01
CA GLN A 362 -9.54 -9.23 7.30
C GLN A 362 -9.68 -7.84 7.95
N GLY A 363 -8.89 -6.85 7.53
CA GLY A 363 -8.94 -5.48 8.06
C GLY A 363 -9.67 -4.47 7.18
N GLY A 364 -9.90 -4.79 5.90
CA GLY A 364 -10.46 -3.87 4.91
C GLY A 364 -11.96 -3.61 5.10
N CYS A 365 -12.38 -2.35 4.93
CA CYS A 365 -13.80 -2.01 4.87
C CYS A 365 -14.33 -2.14 3.43
N PRO A 366 -15.30 -3.04 3.16
CA PRO A 366 -15.84 -3.26 1.81
C PRO A 366 -16.47 -2.03 1.13
N THR A 367 -16.70 -0.95 1.88
CA THR A 367 -17.20 0.33 1.33
C THR A 367 -16.11 1.17 0.67
N TYR A 368 -14.85 1.02 1.11
CA TYR A 368 -13.72 1.83 0.66
C TYR A 368 -12.62 1.02 -0.02
N THR A 369 -12.69 -0.30 0.05
CA THR A 369 -11.74 -1.22 -0.58
C THR A 369 -12.39 -1.94 -1.75
N ARG A 370 -11.58 -2.62 -2.55
CA ARG A 370 -12.09 -3.63 -3.48
C ARG A 370 -12.77 -4.77 -2.70
N GLU A 371 -13.74 -5.44 -3.34
CA GLU A 371 -14.34 -6.67 -2.82
C GLU A 371 -13.34 -7.84 -2.86
N ILE A 372 -12.46 -7.83 -3.87
CA ILE A 372 -11.40 -8.82 -4.08
C ILE A 372 -10.09 -8.05 -4.27
N LEU A 373 -9.08 -8.36 -3.46
CA LEU A 373 -7.74 -7.77 -3.60
C LEU A 373 -7.18 -8.10 -4.99
N SER A 374 -6.42 -7.17 -5.58
CA SER A 374 -5.76 -7.36 -6.88
C SER A 374 -4.98 -8.68 -6.88
N PRO A 375 -5.03 -9.49 -7.96
CA PRO A 375 -4.21 -10.69 -8.04
C PRO A 375 -2.73 -10.33 -7.98
N PHE A 376 -1.92 -11.23 -7.44
CA PHE A 376 -0.47 -11.05 -7.37
C PHE A 376 0.27 -12.31 -7.83
N ARG A 377 1.50 -12.10 -8.31
CA ARG A 377 2.42 -13.19 -8.69
C ARG A 377 3.81 -12.95 -8.15
N ILE A 378 4.45 -14.02 -7.71
CA ILE A 378 5.85 -14.01 -7.28
C ILE A 378 6.68 -14.69 -8.34
N MET A 379 7.66 -13.97 -8.89
CA MET A 379 8.31 -14.34 -10.13
C MET A 379 9.83 -14.16 -10.06
N ASP A 380 10.53 -14.89 -10.91
CA ASP A 380 11.92 -14.56 -11.25
C ASP A 380 11.99 -13.23 -12.00
N PRO A 381 13.04 -12.43 -11.79
CA PRO A 381 13.39 -11.32 -12.67
C PRO A 381 13.42 -11.77 -14.14
N PRO A 382 12.82 -11.02 -15.07
CA PRO A 382 12.82 -11.36 -16.49
C PRO A 382 14.24 -11.56 -17.03
N HIS A 383 14.42 -12.53 -17.95
CA HIS A 383 15.74 -12.85 -18.52
C HIS A 383 16.44 -11.65 -19.18
N SER A 384 15.68 -10.74 -19.81
CA SER A 384 16.20 -9.53 -20.45
C SER A 384 16.78 -8.53 -19.44
N VAL A 385 16.29 -8.54 -18.20
CA VAL A 385 16.76 -7.70 -17.10
C VAL A 385 18.00 -8.35 -16.45
N ARG A 386 18.01 -9.68 -16.27
CA ARG A 386 19.21 -10.42 -15.80
C ARG A 386 20.43 -10.22 -16.70
N LYS A 387 20.23 -10.24 -18.04
CA LYS A 387 21.32 -9.99 -19.01
C LYS A 387 21.85 -8.56 -18.94
N ARG A 388 20.96 -7.55 -18.83
CA ARG A 388 21.35 -6.15 -18.68
C ARG A 388 22.09 -5.90 -17.38
N SER A 389 21.61 -6.45 -16.26
CA SER A 389 22.30 -6.38 -14.97
C SER A 389 23.68 -7.04 -15.03
N ALA A 390 23.81 -8.22 -15.65
CA ALA A 390 25.12 -8.87 -15.84
C ALA A 390 26.08 -8.07 -16.75
N LEU A 391 25.56 -7.34 -17.74
CA LEU A 391 26.34 -6.44 -18.61
C LEU A 391 26.75 -5.16 -17.87
N LEU A 392 25.86 -4.59 -17.05
CA LEU A 392 26.10 -3.42 -16.21
C LEU A 392 27.02 -3.71 -15.00
N LEU A 393 27.09 -4.96 -14.56
CA LEU A 393 28.05 -5.47 -13.56
C LEU A 393 29.38 -5.94 -14.21
N GLY A 394 29.52 -5.85 -15.53
CA GLY A 394 30.77 -6.07 -16.25
C GLY A 394 31.76 -4.93 -15.99
N LYS A 395 32.98 -5.28 -15.58
CA LYS A 395 34.10 -4.41 -15.15
C LYS A 395 34.12 -3.04 -15.85
N GLY A 396 33.86 -1.99 -15.06
CA GLY A 396 33.88 -0.57 -15.46
C GLY A 396 32.55 0.15 -15.22
N SER A 397 31.43 -0.56 -15.26
CA SER A 397 30.08 0.01 -15.11
C SER A 397 29.56 0.01 -13.66
N GLU A 398 30.04 -0.88 -12.79
CA GLU A 398 29.66 -0.90 -11.36
C GLU A 398 30.10 0.37 -10.60
N GLU A 399 31.28 0.91 -10.93
CA GLU A 399 31.80 2.17 -10.36
C GLU A 399 31.11 3.40 -10.98
N MET A 400 30.64 3.29 -12.22
CA MET A 400 29.90 4.37 -12.91
C MET A 400 28.44 4.42 -12.45
N MET A 401 27.78 3.26 -12.27
CA MET A 401 26.50 3.13 -11.58
C MET A 401 26.63 3.65 -10.16
N ARG A 402 27.63 3.20 -9.37
CA ARG A 402 27.86 3.78 -8.04
C ARG A 402 28.06 5.28 -8.09
N LYS A 403 28.76 5.86 -9.06
CA LYS A 403 28.96 7.32 -9.15
C LYS A 403 27.70 8.07 -9.61
N SER A 404 26.89 7.51 -10.50
CA SER A 404 25.61 8.11 -10.93
C SER A 404 24.53 7.97 -9.87
N LEU A 405 24.51 6.83 -9.17
CA LEU A 405 23.61 6.50 -8.06
C LEU A 405 24.01 7.19 -6.77
N SER A 406 25.30 7.28 -6.44
CA SER A 406 25.81 8.16 -5.38
C SER A 406 25.57 9.61 -5.75
N ARG A 407 25.62 10.01 -7.02
CA ARG A 407 25.16 11.35 -7.37
C ARG A 407 23.67 11.50 -7.13
N GLU A 408 22.80 10.63 -7.62
CA GLU A 408 21.36 10.76 -7.35
C GLU A 408 21.08 10.66 -5.84
N ILE A 409 21.59 9.65 -5.13
CA ILE A 409 21.31 9.38 -3.70
C ILE A 409 22.10 10.29 -2.73
N ASP A 410 23.34 10.67 -3.03
CA ASP A 410 24.11 11.66 -2.24
C ASP A 410 23.77 13.12 -2.63
N GLU A 411 23.32 13.43 -3.87
CA GLU A 411 22.73 14.76 -4.16
C GLU A 411 21.43 14.98 -3.36
N PHE A 412 20.76 13.89 -2.96
CA PHE A 412 19.62 13.92 -2.05
C PHE A 412 20.00 13.85 -0.57
N SER A 413 21.28 13.68 -0.20
CA SER A 413 21.73 13.66 1.20
C SER A 413 22.68 14.83 1.43
N ARG A 414 22.12 16.03 1.59
CA ARG A 414 22.90 17.24 1.89
C ARG A 414 23.21 17.31 3.38
N GLU A 415 24.37 17.89 3.72
CA GLU A 415 24.61 18.33 5.09
C GLU A 415 23.83 19.63 5.33
N ALA A 416 23.13 19.71 6.46
CA ALA A 416 22.52 20.94 6.93
C ALA A 416 23.61 22.01 7.12
N PRO A 417 23.37 23.28 6.71
CA PRO A 417 24.28 24.38 7.00
C PRO A 417 24.43 24.63 8.51
#